data_AF-A0A554IP00-F1
#
_entry.id   AF-A0A554IP00-F1
#
_cell.length_a   1.000
_cell.length_b   1.000
_cell.length_c   1.000
_cell.angle_alpha   90.00
_cell.angle_beta   90.00
_cell.angle_gamma   90.00
#
_symmetry.space_group_name_H-M   'P 1'
#
loop_
_entity.id
_entity.type
_entity.pdbx_description
1 polymer ?
#
loop_
_entity_poly.entity_id
_entity_poly.type
_entity_poly.pdbx_seq_one_letter_code
_entity_poly.pdbx_strand_id
1 'polypeptide(L)'
;MKKVVQSFGYAWEGFVHAIIRERNFRTFFVAYFLVLLPIALVWLPLKGTETALLFLAGGMFLAVELLNTALERLTDAVDECHCAIHNASSKRHAGLKATKDIAAAASLVCLVTAFCIAVAVVGPHLVTRIVG
;
A
#
# COMPACT_ATOMS: atom_id res chain seq x y z
N MET A 1 10.15 -20.51 19.23
CA MET A 1 10.80 -20.32 17.91
C MET A 1 9.98 -20.86 16.74
N LYS A 2 9.53 -22.14 16.73
CA LYS A 2 8.71 -22.70 15.61
C LYS A 2 7.46 -21.87 15.23
N LYS A 3 6.72 -21.33 16.20
CA LYS A 3 5.52 -20.49 15.95
C LYS A 3 5.83 -19.15 15.27
N VAL A 4 6.97 -18.53 15.60
CA VAL A 4 7.38 -17.23 15.03
C VAL A 4 7.81 -17.41 13.57
N VAL A 5 8.60 -18.45 13.28
CA VAL A 5 8.99 -18.77 11.91
C VAL A 5 7.76 -19.09 11.03
N GLN A 6 6.76 -19.78 11.59
CA GLN A 6 5.48 -20.03 10.91
C GLN A 6 4.68 -18.75 10.64
N SER A 7 4.59 -17.81 11.60
CA SER A 7 3.90 -16.54 11.37
C SER A 7 4.58 -15.67 10.32
N PHE A 8 5.91 -15.69 10.24
CA PHE A 8 6.66 -15.04 9.17
C PHE A 8 6.39 -15.69 7.81
N GLY A 9 6.27 -17.02 7.76
CA GLY A 9 5.87 -17.76 6.54
C GLY A 9 4.51 -17.30 6.02
N TYR A 10 3.50 -17.24 6.88
CA TYR A 10 2.16 -16.77 6.49
C TYR A 10 2.15 -15.30 6.05
N ALA A 11 2.88 -14.43 6.74
CA ALA A 11 3.00 -13.02 6.35
C ALA A 11 3.68 -12.88 4.97
N TRP A 12 4.71 -13.68 4.71
CA TRP A 12 5.41 -13.71 3.42
C TRP A 12 4.50 -14.20 2.29
N GLU A 13 3.77 -15.30 2.51
CA GLU A 13 2.78 -15.80 1.55
C GLU A 13 1.72 -14.74 1.22
N GLY A 14 1.21 -14.03 2.23
CA GLY A 14 0.26 -12.92 2.05
C GLY A 14 0.85 -11.76 1.25
N PHE A 15 2.11 -11.39 1.52
CA PHE A 15 2.81 -10.34 0.79
C PHE A 15 3.06 -10.72 -0.68
N VAL A 16 3.54 -11.94 -0.94
CA VAL A 16 3.73 -12.45 -2.31
C VAL A 16 2.40 -12.53 -3.05
N HIS A 17 1.34 -12.99 -2.38
CA HIS A 17 0.00 -13.00 -2.95
C HIS A 17 -0.44 -11.58 -3.37
N ALA A 18 -0.23 -10.57 -2.53
CA ALA A 18 -0.56 -9.19 -2.85
C ALA A 18 0.22 -8.67 -4.07
N ILE A 19 1.52 -8.94 -4.18
CA ILE A 19 2.33 -8.57 -5.36
C ILE A 19 1.76 -9.21 -6.65
N ILE A 20 1.32 -10.46 -6.58
CA ILE A 20 0.87 -11.18 -7.78
C ILE A 20 -0.56 -10.79 -8.18
N ARG A 21 -1.46 -10.65 -7.19
CA ARG A 21 -2.90 -10.51 -7.42
C ARG A 21 -3.38 -9.06 -7.42
N GLU A 22 -2.77 -8.19 -6.61
CA GLU A 22 -3.25 -6.82 -6.44
C GLU A 22 -2.53 -5.85 -7.37
N ARG A 23 -3.25 -5.35 -8.37
CA ARG A 23 -2.70 -4.46 -9.38
C ARG A 23 -2.14 -3.17 -8.77
N ASN A 24 -2.90 -2.50 -7.92
CA ASN A 24 -2.49 -1.22 -7.32
C ASN A 24 -1.25 -1.39 -6.44
N PHE A 25 -1.27 -2.41 -5.57
CA PHE A 25 -0.12 -2.76 -4.73
C PHE A 25 1.12 -3.05 -5.57
N ARG A 26 1.02 -3.92 -6.59
CA ARG A 26 2.15 -4.25 -7.47
C ARG A 26 2.67 -3.03 -8.21
N THR A 27 1.79 -2.23 -8.80
CA THR A 27 2.19 -1.04 -9.56
C THR A 27 2.95 -0.06 -8.68
N PHE A 28 2.45 0.23 -7.47
CA PHE A 28 3.16 1.11 -6.55
C PHE A 28 4.48 0.49 -6.08
N PHE A 29 4.48 -0.78 -5.67
CA PHE A 29 5.69 -1.47 -5.21
C PHE A 29 6.81 -1.39 -6.26
N VAL A 30 6.51 -1.75 -7.51
CA VAL A 30 7.48 -1.74 -8.60
C VAL A 30 7.91 -0.29 -8.92
N ALA A 31 6.96 0.62 -9.13
CA ALA A 31 7.28 1.99 -9.51
C ALA A 31 8.08 2.71 -8.41
N TYR A 32 7.65 2.61 -7.16
CA TYR A 32 8.26 3.34 -6.05
C TYR A 32 9.55 2.67 -5.57
N PHE A 33 9.51 1.39 -5.16
CA PHE A 33 10.65 0.74 -4.50
C PHE A 33 11.69 0.18 -5.47
N LEU A 34 11.29 -0.25 -6.68
CA LEU A 34 12.23 -0.84 -7.64
C LEU A 34 12.77 0.17 -8.66
N VAL A 35 12.09 1.31 -8.84
CA VAL A 35 12.48 2.31 -9.85
C VAL A 35 12.80 3.66 -9.21
N LEU A 36 11.81 4.36 -8.66
CA LEU A 36 11.98 5.76 -8.24
C LEU A 36 12.94 5.91 -7.05
N LEU A 37 12.78 5.09 -6.01
CA LEU A 37 13.59 5.18 -4.80
C LEU A 37 15.07 4.85 -5.08
N PRO A 38 15.44 3.77 -5.79
CA PRO A 38 16.83 3.52 -6.17
C PRO A 38 17.43 4.63 -7.02
N ILE A 39 16.68 5.18 -8.00
CA ILE A 39 17.14 6.32 -8.80
C ILE A 39 17.45 7.51 -7.89
N ALA A 40 16.53 7.88 -7.00
CA ALA A 40 16.73 8.99 -6.08
C ALA A 40 17.96 8.80 -5.19
N LEU A 41 18.16 7.59 -4.64
CA LEU A 41 19.30 7.27 -3.77
C LEU A 41 20.66 7.31 -4.48
N VAL A 42 20.70 6.97 -5.77
CA VAL A 42 21.95 6.99 -6.56
C VAL A 42 22.26 8.38 -7.09
N TRP A 43 21.24 9.13 -7.52
CA TRP A 43 21.42 10.42 -8.20
C TRP A 43 21.47 11.63 -7.26
N LEU A 44 20.78 11.58 -6.12
CA LEU A 44 20.62 12.72 -5.24
C LEU A 44 21.43 12.55 -3.95
N PRO A 45 22.04 13.63 -3.43
CA PRO A 45 22.81 13.58 -2.18
C PRO A 45 21.89 13.57 -0.95
N LEU A 46 21.07 12.52 -0.82
CA LEU A 46 20.10 12.36 0.27
C LEU A 46 20.80 12.01 1.59
N LYS A 47 20.37 12.66 2.68
CA LYS A 47 20.79 12.33 4.04
C LYS A 47 20.12 11.05 4.51
N GLY A 48 20.73 10.37 5.49
CA GLY A 48 20.15 9.14 6.08
C GLY A 48 18.73 9.33 6.61
N THR A 49 18.41 10.50 7.19
CA THR A 49 17.07 10.84 7.67
C THR A 49 16.05 11.03 6.55
N GLU A 50 16.46 11.64 5.43
CA GLU A 50 15.63 11.83 4.23
C GLU A 50 15.31 10.48 3.58
N THR A 51 16.31 9.62 3.45
CA THR A 51 16.15 8.24 2.98
C THR A 51 15.18 7.47 3.87
N ALA A 52 15.34 7.53 5.20
CA ALA A 52 14.45 6.86 6.13
C ALA A 52 12.99 7.35 6.00
N LEU A 53 12.77 8.66 5.79
CA LEU A 53 11.44 9.23 5.55
C LEU A 53 10.81 8.69 4.27
N LEU A 54 11.58 8.56 3.17
CA LEU A 54 11.09 8.01 1.92
C LEU A 54 10.72 6.52 2.04
N PHE A 55 11.53 5.72 2.75
CA PHE A 55 11.20 4.33 3.05
C PHE A 55 9.94 4.23 3.92
N LEU A 56 9.83 5.06 4.95
CA LEU A 56 8.67 5.07 5.84
C LEU A 56 7.39 5.46 5.09
N ALA A 57 7.43 6.52 4.27
CA ALA A 57 6.30 6.98 3.49
C ALA A 57 5.79 5.91 2.51
N GLY A 58 6.69 5.31 1.72
CA GLY A 58 6.33 4.24 0.79
C GLY A 58 5.87 2.97 1.50
N GLY A 59 6.52 2.60 2.61
CA GLY A 59 6.20 1.41 3.39
C GLY A 59 4.83 1.52 4.07
N MET A 60 4.50 2.70 4.61
CA MET A 60 3.18 2.98 5.16
C MET A 60 2.09 2.89 4.10
N PHE A 61 2.31 3.43 2.91
CA PHE A 61 1.33 3.31 1.82
C PHE A 61 1.09 1.85 1.43
N LEU A 62 2.14 1.03 1.27
CA LEU A 62 1.99 -0.41 1.02
C LEU A 62 1.21 -1.11 2.14
N ALA A 63 1.47 -0.77 3.41
CA ALA A 63 0.75 -1.35 4.53
C ALA A 63 -0.75 -0.99 4.50
N VAL A 64 -1.09 0.28 4.21
CA VAL A 64 -2.48 0.71 4.06
C VAL A 64 -3.16 0.01 2.88
N GLU A 65 -2.46 -0.18 1.77
CA GLU A 65 -3.00 -0.89 0.60
C GLU A 65 -3.28 -2.38 0.91
N LEU A 66 -2.39 -3.05 1.66
CA LEU A 66 -2.64 -4.43 2.14
C LEU A 66 -3.86 -4.50 3.07
N LEU A 67 -4.01 -3.50 3.95
CA LEU A 67 -5.18 -3.40 4.82
C LEU A 67 -6.46 -3.15 4.01
N ASN A 68 -6.41 -2.29 2.99
CA ASN A 68 -7.53 -2.06 2.09
C ASN A 68 -7.96 -3.37 1.42
N THR A 69 -7.02 -4.11 0.83
CA THR A 69 -7.36 -5.40 0.20
C THR A 69 -7.85 -6.44 1.21
N ALA A 70 -7.31 -6.47 2.42
CA ALA A 70 -7.80 -7.36 3.47
C ALA A 70 -9.25 -7.03 3.86
N LEU A 71 -9.58 -5.74 3.97
CA LEU A 71 -10.94 -5.28 4.24
C LEU A 71 -11.89 -5.56 3.07
N GLU A 72 -11.45 -5.39 1.82
CA GLU A 72 -12.23 -5.75 0.63
C GLU A 72 -12.61 -7.23 0.65
N ARG A 73 -11.62 -8.13 0.84
CA ARG A 73 -11.85 -9.58 0.92
C ARG A 73 -12.76 -9.97 2.08
N LEU A 74 -12.56 -9.37 3.26
CA LEU A 74 -13.43 -9.62 4.41
C LEU A 74 -14.87 -9.22 4.11
N THR A 75 -15.05 -8.04 3.51
CA THR A 75 -16.37 -7.50 3.17
C THR A 75 -17.06 -8.36 2.11
N ASP A 76 -16.32 -8.85 1.11
CA ASP A 76 -16.84 -9.76 0.09
C ASP A 76 -17.24 -11.12 0.67
N ALA A 77 -16.40 -11.70 1.54
CA ALA A 77 -16.74 -12.97 2.21
C ALA A 77 -18.00 -12.85 3.09
N VAL A 78 -18.20 -11.71 3.75
CA VAL A 78 -19.42 -11.44 4.53
C VAL A 78 -20.65 -11.30 3.63
N ASP A 79 -20.56 -10.59 2.49
CA ASP A 79 -21.67 -10.46 1.55
C ASP A 79 -22.04 -11.82 0.92
N GLU A 80 -21.04 -12.61 0.52
CA GLU A 80 -21.21 -13.96 -0.03
C GLU A 80 -21.90 -14.89 0.97
N CYS A 81 -21.46 -14.91 2.23
CA CYS A 81 -22.05 -15.72 3.29
C CYS A 81 -23.51 -15.33 3.56
N HIS A 82 -23.81 -14.03 3.63
CA HIS A 82 -25.18 -13.54 3.78
C HIS A 82 -26.08 -14.01 2.61
N CYS A 83 -25.58 -13.88 1.38
CA CYS A 83 -26.31 -14.27 0.18
C CYS A 83 -26.60 -15.78 0.15
N ALA A 84 -25.63 -16.60 0.55
CA ALA A 84 -25.78 -18.05 0.65
C ALA A 84 -26.84 -18.45 1.69
N ILE A 85 -26.90 -17.80 2.85
CA ILE A 85 -27.89 -18.08 3.90
C ILE A 85 -29.30 -17.68 3.47
N HIS A 86 -29.45 -16.57 2.77
CA HIS A 86 -30.76 -15.98 2.43
C HIS A 86 -31.27 -16.31 1.01
N ASN A 87 -30.59 -17.19 0.26
CA ASN A 87 -30.90 -17.50 -1.15
C ASN A 87 -31.13 -16.22 -2.01
N ALA A 88 -30.30 -15.20 -1.76
CA ALA A 88 -30.38 -13.92 -2.44
C ALA A 88 -29.13 -13.70 -3.29
N SER A 89 -29.25 -12.95 -4.38
CA SER A 89 -28.09 -12.44 -5.13
C SER A 89 -27.47 -11.23 -4.40
N SER A 90 -26.18 -10.97 -4.61
CA SER A 90 -25.40 -9.91 -3.92
C SER A 90 -26.22 -8.65 -3.68
N LYS A 91 -26.43 -8.33 -2.40
CA LYS A 91 -27.25 -7.18 -1.99
C LYS A 91 -26.44 -5.90 -1.83
N ARG A 92 -25.10 -5.96 -1.83
CA ARG A 92 -24.22 -4.80 -1.55
C ARG A 92 -24.81 -3.92 -0.45
N HIS A 93 -24.91 -4.47 0.75
CA HIS A 93 -25.43 -3.78 1.92
C HIS A 93 -24.76 -2.40 2.06
N ALA A 94 -25.55 -1.37 2.38
CA ALA A 94 -25.05 0.01 2.48
C ALA A 94 -23.84 0.14 3.43
N GLY A 95 -23.82 -0.63 4.52
CA GLY A 95 -22.70 -0.68 5.45
C GLY A 95 -21.43 -1.29 4.83
N LEU A 96 -21.54 -2.39 4.08
CA LEU A 96 -20.41 -3.03 3.40
C LEU A 96 -19.81 -2.13 2.33
N LYS A 97 -20.66 -1.40 1.60
CA LYS A 97 -20.21 -0.38 0.65
C LYS A 97 -19.45 0.74 1.36
N ALA A 98 -20.02 1.29 2.44
CA ALA A 98 -19.38 2.36 3.20
C ALA A 98 -18.01 1.93 3.76
N THR A 99 -17.87 0.69 4.23
CA THR A 99 -16.57 0.15 4.67
C THR A 99 -15.53 0.17 3.57
N LYS A 100 -15.87 -0.28 2.35
CA LYS A 100 -14.96 -0.26 1.20
C LYS A 100 -14.59 1.17 0.80
N ASP A 101 -15.57 2.08 0.79
CA ASP A 101 -15.35 3.48 0.44
C ASP A 101 -14.39 4.17 1.44
N ILE A 102 -14.54 3.88 2.74
CA ILE A 102 -13.65 4.41 3.79
C ILE A 102 -12.24 3.82 3.68
N ALA A 103 -12.12 2.51 3.41
CA ALA A 103 -10.81 1.87 3.24
C ALA A 103 -10.06 2.44 2.03
N ALA A 104 -10.75 2.63 0.90
CA ALA A 104 -10.20 3.27 -0.28
C ALA A 104 -9.80 4.74 -0.01
N ALA A 105 -10.61 5.49 0.75
CA ALA A 105 -10.28 6.86 1.16
C ALA A 105 -9.01 6.90 2.03
N ALA A 106 -8.83 5.94 2.94
CA ALA A 106 -7.62 5.85 3.75
C ALA A 106 -6.36 5.60 2.90
N SER A 107 -6.43 4.68 1.92
CA SER A 107 -5.35 4.49 0.92
C SER A 107 -5.04 5.78 0.17
N LEU A 108 -6.07 6.51 -0.27
CA LEU A 108 -5.88 7.77 -1.01
C LEU A 108 -5.18 8.83 -0.16
N VAL A 109 -5.62 9.04 1.08
CA VAL A 109 -5.00 10.01 2.01
C VAL A 109 -3.54 9.64 2.27
N CYS A 110 -3.25 8.35 2.48
CA CYS A 110 -1.88 7.88 2.67
C CYS A 110 -1.01 8.12 1.43
N LEU A 111 -1.54 7.86 0.23
CA LEU A 111 -0.83 8.09 -1.04
C LEU A 111 -0.48 9.57 -1.24
N VAL A 112 -1.44 10.47 -1.01
CA VAL A 112 -1.22 11.92 -1.13
C VAL A 112 -0.16 12.37 -0.13
N THR A 113 -0.22 11.87 1.10
CA THR A 113 0.77 12.18 2.13
C THR A 113 2.17 11.70 1.73
N ALA A 114 2.29 10.46 1.24
CA ALA A 114 3.56 9.91 0.77
C ALA A 114 4.13 10.72 -0.42
N PHE A 115 3.25 11.14 -1.34
CA PHE A 115 3.64 12.02 -2.44
C PHE A 115 4.15 13.38 -1.96
N CYS A 116 3.46 14.03 -1.02
CA CYS A 116 3.91 15.30 -0.44
C CYS A 116 5.28 15.16 0.26
N ILE A 117 5.50 14.08 1.01
CA ILE A 117 6.80 13.79 1.63
C ILE A 117 7.88 13.60 0.56
N ALA A 118 7.59 12.81 -0.48
CA ALA A 118 8.53 12.58 -1.57
C ALA A 118 8.92 13.90 -2.27
N VAL A 119 7.95 14.77 -2.58
CA VAL A 119 8.21 16.08 -3.18
C VAL A 119 9.02 16.98 -2.24
N ALA A 120 8.68 17.03 -0.94
CA ALA A 120 9.38 17.86 0.02
C ALA A 120 10.85 17.43 0.23
N VAL A 121 11.12 16.13 0.18
CA VAL A 121 12.47 15.57 0.32
C VAL A 121 13.23 15.66 -1.00
N VAL A 122 12.69 15.11 -2.08
CA VAL A 122 13.39 14.97 -3.38
C VAL A 122 13.48 16.30 -4.12
N GLY A 123 12.45 17.15 -4.02
CA GLY A 123 12.32 18.40 -4.77
C GLY A 123 13.52 19.35 -4.66
N PRO A 124 13.94 19.75 -3.45
CA PRO A 124 15.08 20.65 -3.27
C PRO A 124 16.39 20.08 -3.86
N HIS A 125 16.64 18.79 -3.65
CA HIS A 125 17.83 18.10 -4.17
C HIS A 125 17.80 18.01 -5.69
N LEU A 126 16.63 17.73 -6.27
CA LEU A 126 16.43 17.63 -7.71
C LEU A 126 16.63 18.99 -8.40
N VAL A 127 16.05 20.07 -7.85
CA VAL A 127 16.23 21.43 -8.39
C VAL A 127 17.70 21.83 -8.35
N THR A 128 18.36 21.61 -7.22
CA THR A 128 19.79 21.93 -7.06
C THR A 128 20.66 21.18 -8.06
N ARG A 129 20.35 19.91 -8.33
CA ARG A 129 21.10 19.06 -9.26
C ARG A 129 20.86 19.36 -10.74
N ILE A 130 19.69 19.88 -11.11
CA ILE A 130 19.36 20.18 -12.51
C ILE A 130 19.80 21.59 -12.90
N VAL A 131 19.68 22.56 -11.98
CA VAL A 131 19.96 23.98 -12.24
C VAL A 131 21.40 24.37 -11.90
N GLY A 132 22.06 23.66 -10.98
CA GLY A 132 23.45 23.87 -10.58
C GLY A 132 24.40 22.88 -11.23
#